data_AF-A0A3C0ZT30-F1
#
_entry.id   AF-A0A3C0ZT30-F1
#
_cell.length_a   1.000
_cell.length_b   1.000
_cell.length_c   1.000
_cell.angle_alpha   90.00
_cell.angle_beta   90.00
_cell.angle_gamma   90.00
#
_symmetry.space_group_name_H-M   'P 1'
#
loop_
_entity.id
_entity.type
_entity.pdbx_description
1 polymer ?
#
loop_
_entity_poly.entity_id
_entity_poly.type
_entity_poly.pdbx_seq_one_letter_code
_entity_poly.pdbx_strand_id
1 'polypeptide(L)' 'MDYSKENQNWDSLSYVEKNHQLYLKQKALLDQFLEKGAISQAQHDKSLHDLIEKMDKKE' A
#
# COMPACT_ATOMS: atom_id res chain seq x y z
N MET A 1 -3.86 2.59 24.48
CA MET A 1 -3.71 2.82 23.03
C MET A 1 -4.93 2.20 22.37
N ASP A 2 -5.82 3.03 21.83
CA ASP A 2 -7.13 2.63 21.33
C ASP A 2 -7.00 2.11 19.89
N TYR A 3 -6.74 0.82 19.71
CA TYR A 3 -6.58 0.17 18.40
C TYR A 3 -7.93 -0.04 17.66
N SER A 4 -9.02 0.53 18.16
CA SER A 4 -10.38 0.17 17.74
C SER A 4 -10.98 1.08 16.66
N LYS A 5 -10.35 2.22 16.34
CA LYS A 5 -10.88 3.16 15.33
C LYS A 5 -10.47 2.86 13.87
N GLU A 6 -9.38 2.14 13.62
CA GLU A 6 -8.93 1.87 12.24
C GLU A 6 -9.70 0.71 11.58
N ASN A 7 -10.15 -0.29 12.36
CA ASN A 7 -10.81 -1.48 11.81
C ASN A 7 -12.29 -1.25 11.44
N GLN A 8 -13.00 -0.33 12.09
CA GLN A 8 -14.42 -0.07 11.78
C GLN A 8 -14.62 0.57 10.39
N ASN A 9 -13.60 1.24 9.87
CA ASN A 9 -13.67 1.83 8.54
C ASN A 9 -13.35 0.79 7.46
N TRP A 10 -12.50 -0.21 7.72
CA TRP A 10 -12.10 -1.18 6.70
C TRP A 10 -13.29 -1.91 6.08
N ASP A 11 -14.17 -2.51 6.87
CA ASP A 11 -15.35 -3.22 6.36
C ASP A 11 -16.35 -2.32 5.62
N SER A 12 -16.37 -1.01 5.93
CA SER A 12 -17.26 -0.02 5.30
C SER A 12 -16.70 0.58 4.01
N LEU A 13 -15.40 0.44 3.74
CA LEU A 13 -14.74 1.00 2.56
C LEU A 13 -15.02 0.15 1.31
N SER A 14 -15.25 0.82 0.18
CA SER A 14 -15.34 0.17 -1.12
C SER A 14 -14.03 -0.50 -1.50
N TYR A 15 -14.07 -1.48 -2.40
CA TYR A 15 -12.88 -2.17 -2.92
C TYR A 15 -11.80 -1.19 -3.39
N VAL A 16 -12.21 -0.09 -4.04
CA VAL A 16 -11.31 0.97 -4.51
C VAL A 16 -10.64 1.70 -3.34
N GLU A 17 -11.40 2.02 -2.29
CA GLU A 17 -10.88 2.71 -1.12
C GLU A 17 -9.97 1.82 -0.28
N LYS A 18 -10.31 0.53 -0.15
CA LYS A 18 -9.44 -0.50 0.45
C LYS A 18 -8.13 -0.59 -0.30
N ASN A 19 -8.16 -0.71 -1.63
CA ASN A 19 -6.96 -0.74 -2.45
C ASN A 19 -6.14 0.54 -2.31
N HIS A 20 -6.78 1.72 -2.27
CA HIS A 20 -6.07 2.98 -2.07
C HIS A 20 -5.38 3.04 -0.70
N GLN A 21 -6.03 2.61 0.38
CA GLN A 21 -5.37 2.54 1.69
C GLN A 21 -4.25 1.51 1.73
N LEU A 22 -4.42 0.36 1.08
CA LEU A 22 -3.42 -0.69 1.00
C LEU A 22 -2.19 -0.20 0.21
N TYR A 23 -2.44 0.52 -0.89
CA TYR A 23 -1.41 1.19 -1.69
C TYR A 23 -0.61 2.20 -0.88
N LEU A 24 -1.28 3.07 -0.11
CA LEU A 24 -0.60 4.07 0.73
C LEU A 24 0.31 3.41 1.78
N LYS A 25 -0.17 2.33 2.42
CA LYS A 25 0.62 1.55 3.39
C LYS A 25 1.83 0.89 2.74
N GLN A 26 1.65 0.28 1.57
CA GLN A 26 2.73 -0.37 0.83
C GLN A 26 3.74 0.64 0.27
N LYS A 27 3.29 1.80 -0.22
CA LYS A 27 4.17 2.90 -0.60
C LYS A 27 5.00 3.38 0.59
N ALA A 28 4.39 3.63 1.74
CA ALA A 28 5.11 4.06 2.94
C ALA A 28 6.17 3.03 3.39
N LEU A 29 5.85 1.74 3.26
CA LEU A 29 6.78 0.66 3.58
C LEU A 29 7.96 0.61 2.59
N LEU A 30 7.70 0.74 1.28
CA LEU A 30 8.74 0.83 0.26
C LEU A 30 9.64 2.05 0.47
N ASP A 31 9.05 3.19 0.83
CA ASP A 31 9.76 4.44 1.15
C ASP A 31 10.71 4.23 2.35
N GLN A 32 10.25 3.54 3.40
CA GLN A 32 11.10 3.15 4.53
C GLN A 32 12.21 2.18 4.14
N PHE A 33 11.95 1.22 3.25
CA PHE A 33 13.00 0.33 2.75
C PHE A 33 14.03 1.08 1.91
N LEU A 34 13.60 2.08 1.14
CA LEU A 34 14.49 2.95 0.36
C LEU A 34 15.35 3.81 1.29
N GLU A 35 14.74 4.42 2.31
CA GLU A 35 15.44 5.23 3.33
C GLU A 35 16.47 4.40 4.09
N LYS A 36 16.15 3.14 4.40
CA LYS A 36 17.07 2.19 5.04
C LYS A 36 18.11 1.59 4.09
N GLY A 37 18.04 1.89 2.79
CA GLY A 37 18.92 1.30 1.77
C GLY A 37 18.71 -0.19 1.53
N ALA A 38 17.56 -0.75 1.94
CA ALA A 38 17.20 -2.14 1.73
C ALA A 38 16.72 -2.41 0.29
N ILE A 39 16.21 -1.38 -0.40
CA ILE A 39 15.86 -1.43 -1.82
C ILE A 39 16.42 -0.20 -2.55
N SER A 40 16.74 -0.35 -3.83
CA SER A 40 17.13 0.75 -4.71
C SER A 40 15.92 1.50 -5.25
N GLN A 41 16.09 2.76 -5.67
CA GLN A 41 15.00 3.57 -6.25
C GLN A 41 14.32 2.90 -7.45
N ALA A 42 15.07 2.15 -8.28
CA ALA A 42 14.52 1.35 -9.38
C ALA A 42 13.69 0.14 -8.90
N GLN A 43 14.03 -0.46 -7.75
CA GLN A 43 13.22 -1.52 -7.15
C GLN A 43 11.96 -0.96 -6.50
N HIS A 44 12.07 0.20 -5.85
CA HIS A 44 10.93 0.93 -5.31
C HIS A 44 9.90 1.23 -6.41
N ASP A 45 10.34 1.80 -7.53
CA ASP A 45 9.47 2.16 -8.67
C ASP A 45 8.84 0.91 -9.34
N LYS A 46 9.65 -0.13 -9.56
CA LYS A 46 9.16 -1.42 -10.12
C LYS A 46 8.15 -2.08 -9.20
N SER A 47 8.40 -2.12 -7.89
CA SER A 47 7.47 -2.69 -6.92
C SER A 47 6.19 -1.89 -6.84
N LEU A 48 6.24 -0.55 -6.96
CA LEU A 48 5.06 0.32 -7.00
C LEU A 48 4.21 0.08 -8.25
N HIS A 49 4.86 -0.03 -9.41
CA HIS A 49 4.16 -0.32 -10.67
C HIS A 49 3.42 -1.66 -10.63
N ASP A 50 4.11 -2.73 -10.19
CA ASP A 50 3.52 -4.08 -10.07
C ASP A 50 2.36 -4.10 -9.05
N LEU A 51 2.45 -3.27 -8.00
CA LEU A 51 1.41 -3.07 -7.00
C LEU A 51 0.13 -2.49 -7.60
N ILE A 52 0.28 -1.41 -8.36
CA ILE A 52 -0.83 -0.69 -9.00
C ILE A 52 -1.48 -1.60 -10.03
N GLU A 53 -0.68 -2.30 -10.85
CA GLU A 53 -1.19 -3.25 -11.83
C GLU A 53 -1.97 -4.41 -11.18
N LYS A 54 -1.49 -4.96 -10.06
CA LYS A 54 -2.22 -6.01 -9.33
C LYS A 54 -3.51 -5.51 -8.68
N MET A 55 -3.54 -4.25 -8.23
CA MET A 55 -4.74 -3.65 -7.64
C MET A 55 -5.77 -3.25 -8.69
N ASP A 56 -5.35 -2.94 -9.90
CA ASP A 56 -6.21 -2.59 -11.04
C ASP A 56 -6.74 -3.83 -11.77
N LYS A 57 -6.02 -4.96 -11.72
CA LYS A 57 -6.52 -6.27 -12.18
C LYS A 57 -7.68 -6.76 -11.28
N LYS A 58 -8.87 -6.23 -11.54
CA LYS A 58 -10.13 -6.95 -11.35
C LYS A 58 -10.22 -8.03 -12.42
N GLU A 59 -9.92 -9.28 -12.06
CA GLU A 59 -10.57 -10.43 -12.72
C GLU A 59 -11.86 -10.77 -11.96
#